data_AF-A0A357R2U8-F1
#
_entry.id   AF-A0A357R2U8-F1
#
_cell.length_a   1.000
_cell.length_b   1.000
_cell.length_c   1.000
_cell.angle_alpha   90.00
_cell.angle_beta   90.00
_cell.angle_gamma   90.00
#
_symmetry.space_group_name_H-M   'P 1'
#
loop_
_entity.id
_entity.type
_entity.pdbx_description
1 polymer ?
#
loop_
_entity_poly.entity_id
_entity_poly.type
_entity_poly.pdbx_seq_one_letter_code
_entity_poly.pdbx_strand_id
1 'polypeptide(L)'
;MNNQQLSIIVQSLKKEELCDYIQDTFHQSMKKLKVNIASGLKPMHVPIANEDLASIKSTFLKYEMIIDSIIAKEQVLLPVVCGEKVKSGEVEQAWVDLHGLYVKEKAVLGKLKGLLQNFTVMCQVYDLIRELTYKSEDRMDLFQNQIEELIR
;
A
#
# COMPACT_ATOMS: atom_id res chain seq x y z
N MET A 1 -5.20 -9.62 9.73
CA MET A 1 -6.43 -9.09 10.38
C MET A 1 -7.44 -8.96 9.28
N ASN A 2 -8.61 -9.57 9.39
CA ASN A 2 -9.66 -9.45 8.38
C ASN A 2 -10.43 -8.14 8.66
N ASN A 3 -10.30 -7.13 7.81
CA ASN A 3 -10.92 -5.82 8.00
C ASN A 3 -12.40 -5.90 7.61
N GLN A 4 -13.27 -6.12 8.60
CA GLN A 4 -14.72 -6.25 8.41
C GLN A 4 -15.35 -5.04 7.72
N GLN A 5 -14.83 -3.82 7.94
CA GLN A 5 -15.35 -2.61 7.30
C GLN A 5 -15.04 -2.61 5.79
N LEU A 6 -13.83 -3.00 5.40
CA LEU A 6 -13.48 -3.14 3.99
C LEU A 6 -14.33 -4.21 3.31
N SER A 7 -14.56 -5.34 3.99
CA SER A 7 -15.41 -6.40 3.44
C SER A 7 -16.85 -5.92 3.17
N ILE A 8 -17.45 -5.17 4.11
CA ILE A 8 -18.78 -4.57 3.93
C ILE A 8 -18.80 -3.60 2.73
N ILE A 9 -17.78 -2.74 2.61
CA ILE A 9 -17.69 -1.79 1.50
C ILE A 9 -17.62 -2.54 0.16
N VAL A 10 -16.70 -3.50 0.03
CA VAL A 10 -16.51 -4.27 -1.21
C VAL A 10 -17.77 -5.02 -1.61
N GLN A 11 -18.45 -5.66 -0.65
CA GLN A 11 -19.70 -6.39 -0.89
C GLN A 11 -20.86 -5.47 -1.31
N SER A 12 -20.82 -4.19 -0.91
CA SER A 12 -21.85 -3.21 -1.25
C SER A 12 -21.68 -2.55 -2.61
N LEU A 13 -20.48 -2.62 -3.21
CA LEU A 13 -20.15 -1.99 -4.48
C LEU A 13 -20.48 -2.91 -5.66
N LYS A 14 -20.95 -2.32 -6.77
CA LYS A 14 -20.97 -3.01 -8.06
C LYS A 14 -19.53 -3.20 -8.57
N LYS A 15 -19.35 -4.13 -9.53
CA LYS A 15 -18.01 -4.41 -10.10
C LYS A 15 -17.34 -3.17 -10.70
N GLU A 16 -18.09 -2.33 -11.42
CA GLU A 16 -17.55 -1.09 -11.97
C GLU A 16 -17.12 -0.11 -10.87
N GLU A 17 -17.97 0.04 -9.83
CA GLU A 17 -17.71 0.93 -8.69
C GLU A 17 -16.54 0.43 -7.83
N LEU A 18 -16.33 -0.89 -7.75
CA LEU A 18 -15.21 -1.51 -7.04
C LEU A 18 -13.87 -1.14 -7.69
N CYS A 19 -13.81 -1.06 -9.01
CA CYS A 19 -12.59 -0.70 -9.72
C CYS A 19 -12.21 0.76 -9.50
N ASP A 20 -13.17 1.67 -9.62
CA ASP A 20 -12.96 3.09 -9.32
C ASP A 20 -12.59 3.26 -7.84
N TYR A 21 -13.27 2.56 -6.93
CA TYR A 21 -12.95 2.55 -5.51
C TYR A 21 -11.50 2.12 -5.25
N ILE A 22 -11.03 1.03 -5.86
CA ILE A 22 -9.65 0.54 -5.67
C ILE A 22 -8.64 1.57 -6.21
N GLN A 23 -8.89 2.13 -7.40
CA GLN A 23 -7.99 3.10 -8.01
C GLN A 23 -7.88 4.37 -7.16
N ASP A 24 -9.01 4.96 -6.77
CA ASP A 24 -9.04 6.24 -6.09
C ASP A 24 -8.64 6.12 -4.63
N THR A 25 -9.23 5.13 -3.93
CA THR A 25 -8.99 4.93 -2.51
C THR A 25 -7.57 4.48 -2.28
N PHE A 26 -7.06 3.54 -3.06
CA PHE A 26 -5.73 2.97 -2.84
C PHE A 26 -4.70 3.48 -3.84
N HIS A 27 -4.74 3.11 -5.12
CA HIS A 27 -3.61 3.36 -6.03
C HIS A 27 -3.22 4.84 -6.14
N GLN A 28 -4.17 5.74 -6.38
CA GLN A 28 -3.92 7.18 -6.51
C GLN A 28 -3.57 7.82 -5.18
N SER A 29 -4.25 7.43 -4.11
CA SER A 29 -3.95 7.96 -2.79
C SER A 29 -2.55 7.55 -2.31
N MET A 30 -2.14 6.31 -2.54
CA MET A 30 -0.80 5.82 -2.22
C MET A 30 0.28 6.59 -2.99
N LYS A 31 0.05 6.86 -4.29
CA LYS A 31 0.95 7.74 -5.07
C LYS A 31 1.08 9.13 -4.45
N LYS A 32 -0.03 9.75 -4.04
CA LYS A 32 -0.04 11.07 -3.37
C LYS A 32 0.68 11.05 -2.02
N LEU A 33 0.36 10.09 -1.15
CA LEU A 33 1.00 9.93 0.16
C LEU A 33 2.51 9.74 0.01
N LYS A 34 2.92 8.85 -0.89
CA LYS A 34 4.33 8.58 -1.19
C LYS A 34 5.09 9.86 -1.56
N VAL A 35 4.57 10.62 -2.52
CA VAL A 35 5.19 11.88 -2.98
C VAL A 35 5.27 12.92 -1.87
N ASN A 36 4.22 13.06 -1.07
CA ASN A 36 4.19 14.01 0.05
C ASN A 36 5.20 13.65 1.13
N ILE A 37 5.32 12.37 1.49
CA ILE A 37 6.30 11.89 2.46
C ILE A 37 7.72 12.07 1.92
N ALA A 38 7.99 11.70 0.66
CA ALA A 38 9.29 11.88 0.04
C ALA A 38 9.72 13.36 0.06
N SER A 39 8.79 14.25 -0.29
CA SER A 39 9.01 15.70 -0.31
C SER A 39 9.26 16.25 1.09
N GLY A 40 8.55 15.75 2.10
CA GLY A 40 8.73 16.13 3.50
C GLY A 40 10.02 15.59 4.13
N LEU A 41 10.41 14.35 3.81
CA LEU A 41 11.65 13.75 4.31
C LEU A 41 12.90 14.37 3.67
N LYS A 42 12.86 14.71 2.38
CA LYS A 42 14.02 15.22 1.63
C LYS A 42 14.78 16.35 2.36
N PRO A 43 14.15 17.44 2.82
CA PRO A 43 14.84 18.55 3.49
C PRO A 43 15.26 18.26 4.95
N MET A 44 14.84 17.15 5.55
CA MET A 44 15.18 16.85 6.94
C MET A 44 16.64 16.39 7.05
N HIS A 45 17.56 17.28 7.43
CA HIS A 45 18.98 16.93 7.58
C HIS A 45 19.36 16.54 9.01
N VAL A 46 18.56 16.96 9.99
CA VAL A 46 18.78 16.73 11.41
C VAL A 46 17.53 16.08 11.99
N PRO A 47 17.66 15.08 12.89
CA PRO A 47 16.52 14.58 13.65
C PRO A 47 15.79 15.71 14.38
N ILE A 48 14.47 15.66 14.39
CA ILE A 48 13.59 16.54 15.15
C ILE A 48 13.70 16.24 16.64
N ALA A 49 13.90 14.97 17.02
CA ALA A 49 14.16 14.53 18.38
C ALA A 49 15.22 13.41 18.41
N ASN A 50 14.89 12.27 19.02
CA ASN A 50 15.79 11.13 19.21
C ASN A 50 15.59 10.03 18.14
N GLU A 51 14.93 10.35 17.03
CA GLU A 51 14.66 9.37 15.98
C GLU A 51 15.87 9.08 15.10
N ASP A 52 15.90 7.85 14.57
CA ASP A 52 16.86 7.48 13.54
C ASP A 52 16.34 7.91 12.16
N LEU A 53 16.50 9.20 11.88
CA LEU A 53 16.09 9.82 10.62
C LEU A 53 16.72 9.13 9.40
N ALA A 54 17.96 8.65 9.50
CA ALA A 54 18.64 7.96 8.41
C ALA A 54 17.97 6.60 8.12
N SER A 55 17.62 5.84 9.16
CA SER A 55 16.86 4.61 9.03
C SER A 55 15.45 4.85 8.49
N ILE A 56 14.76 5.91 8.93
CA ILE A 56 13.43 6.27 8.41
C ILE A 56 13.52 6.55 6.90
N LYS A 57 14.43 7.42 6.48
CA LYS A 57 14.63 7.78 5.06
C LYS A 57 14.98 6.58 4.20
N SER A 58 15.96 5.78 4.61
CA SER A 58 16.39 4.61 3.84
C SER A 58 15.33 3.51 3.79
N THR A 59 14.55 3.34 4.86
CA THR A 59 13.46 2.37 4.89
C THR A 59 12.28 2.85 4.04
N PHE A 60 11.95 4.14 4.08
CA PHE A 60 10.92 4.73 3.23
C PHE A 60 11.30 4.66 1.74
N LEU A 61 12.55 4.92 1.36
CA LEU A 61 12.99 4.76 -0.02
C LEU A 61 12.78 3.33 -0.54
N LYS A 62 13.04 2.31 0.29
CA LYS A 62 12.75 0.91 -0.06
C LYS A 62 11.25 0.68 -0.24
N TYR A 63 10.43 1.30 0.61
CA TYR A 63 8.98 1.27 0.48
C TYR A 63 8.54 1.83 -0.89
N GLU A 64 9.09 2.98 -1.32
CA GLU A 64 8.74 3.61 -2.60
C GLU A 64 8.95 2.67 -3.80
N MET A 65 10.09 1.97 -3.83
CA MET A 65 10.41 1.03 -4.90
C MET A 65 9.44 -0.18 -4.92
N ILE A 66 9.02 -0.64 -3.74
CA ILE A 66 8.13 -1.79 -3.59
C ILE A 66 6.71 -1.41 -4.00
N ILE A 67 6.17 -0.30 -3.49
CA ILE A 67 4.78 0.08 -3.75
C ILE A 67 4.52 0.38 -5.22
N ASP A 68 5.48 0.98 -5.94
CA ASP A 68 5.35 1.22 -7.38
C ASP A 68 5.27 -0.09 -8.18
N SER A 69 6.09 -1.07 -7.80
CA SER A 69 6.06 -2.40 -8.41
C SER A 69 4.75 -3.14 -8.11
N ILE A 70 4.25 -3.01 -6.88
CA ILE A 70 2.99 -3.61 -6.44
C ILE A 70 1.81 -3.02 -7.22
N ILE A 71 1.67 -1.69 -7.24
CA ILE A 71 0.56 -1.03 -7.94
C ILE A 71 0.57 -1.39 -9.42
N ALA A 72 1.73 -1.48 -10.06
CA ALA A 72 1.83 -1.92 -11.45
C ALA A 72 1.28 -3.35 -11.66
N LYS A 73 1.52 -4.27 -10.71
CA LYS A 73 0.97 -5.64 -10.77
C LYS A 73 -0.52 -5.66 -10.46
N GLU A 74 -0.98 -4.91 -9.46
CA GLU A 74 -2.40 -4.76 -9.15
C GLU A 74 -3.20 -4.20 -10.33
N GLN A 75 -2.62 -3.26 -11.09
CA GLN A 75 -3.23 -2.72 -12.31
C GLN A 75 -3.41 -3.77 -13.42
N VAL A 76 -2.57 -4.80 -13.48
CA VAL A 76 -2.75 -5.94 -14.41
C VAL A 76 -3.91 -6.83 -13.96
N LEU A 77 -4.14 -6.95 -12.65
CA LEU A 77 -5.21 -7.76 -12.08
C LEU A 77 -6.56 -7.05 -12.10
N LEU A 78 -6.55 -5.72 -12.04
CA LEU A 78 -7.76 -4.91 -11.89
C LEU A 78 -8.83 -5.19 -12.97
N PRO A 79 -8.51 -5.37 -14.27
CA PRO A 79 -9.51 -5.73 -15.28
C PRO A 79 -10.29 -7.01 -14.95
N VAL A 80 -9.65 -8.01 -14.32
CA VAL A 80 -10.34 -9.24 -13.86
C VAL A 80 -11.36 -8.92 -12.79
N VAL A 81 -10.99 -8.05 -11.84
CA VAL A 81 -11.88 -7.56 -10.78
C VAL A 81 -13.08 -6.80 -11.38
N CYS A 82 -12.85 -6.03 -12.44
CA CYS A 82 -13.90 -5.31 -13.17
C CYS A 82 -14.78 -6.22 -14.04
N GLY A 83 -14.48 -7.53 -14.14
CA GLY A 83 -15.23 -8.47 -14.96
C GLY A 83 -14.87 -8.46 -16.44
N GLU A 84 -13.72 -7.88 -16.81
CA GLU A 84 -13.20 -7.93 -18.18
C GLU A 84 -12.58 -9.30 -18.48
N LYS A 85 -12.67 -9.74 -19.74
CA LYS A 85 -12.01 -10.98 -20.20
C LYS A 85 -10.54 -10.71 -20.45
N VAL A 86 -9.67 -11.25 -19.61
CA VAL A 86 -8.22 -11.07 -19.69
C VAL A 86 -7.52 -12.40 -20.04
N LYS A 87 -6.33 -12.34 -20.64
CA LYS A 87 -5.53 -13.54 -20.93
C LYS A 87 -5.04 -14.17 -19.61
N SER A 88 -5.43 -15.42 -19.37
CA SER A 88 -5.17 -16.14 -18.11
C SER A 88 -3.70 -16.13 -17.65
N GLY A 89 -2.73 -16.33 -18.54
CA GLY A 89 -1.32 -16.46 -18.16
C GLY A 89 -0.66 -15.18 -17.62
N GLU A 90 -1.07 -14.00 -18.05
CA GLU A 90 -0.51 -12.72 -17.56
C GLU A 90 -1.05 -12.39 -16.15
N VAL A 91 -2.32 -12.74 -15.90
CA VAL A 91 -2.99 -12.57 -14.60
C VAL A 91 -2.37 -13.49 -13.55
N GLU A 92 -2.18 -14.78 -13.89
CA GLU A 92 -1.62 -15.75 -12.96
C GLU A 92 -0.18 -15.39 -12.55
N GLN A 93 0.67 -15.00 -13.51
CA GLN A 93 2.03 -14.56 -13.20
C GLN A 93 2.03 -13.27 -12.35
N ALA A 94 1.15 -12.31 -12.66
CA ALA A 94 1.03 -11.09 -11.86
C ALA A 94 0.62 -11.39 -10.42
N TRP A 95 -0.29 -12.35 -10.20
CA TRP A 95 -0.71 -12.79 -8.89
C TRP A 95 0.43 -13.43 -8.08
N VAL A 96 1.19 -14.33 -8.70
CA VAL A 96 2.34 -14.99 -8.04
C VAL A 96 3.41 -13.96 -7.65
N ASP A 97 3.75 -13.05 -8.56
CA ASP A 97 4.73 -11.98 -8.30
C ASP A 97 4.28 -11.07 -7.14
N LEU A 98 2.99 -10.75 -7.10
CA LEU A 98 2.39 -9.85 -6.12
C LEU A 98 2.53 -10.40 -4.69
N HIS A 99 2.38 -11.72 -4.50
CA HIS A 99 2.52 -12.33 -3.18
C HIS A 99 3.92 -12.11 -2.59
N GLY A 100 4.97 -12.30 -3.39
CA GLY A 100 6.35 -12.04 -2.98
C GLY A 100 6.61 -10.56 -2.65
N LEU A 101 5.94 -9.64 -3.35
CA LEU A 101 6.03 -8.22 -3.06
C LEU A 101 5.29 -7.83 -1.76
N TYR A 102 4.14 -8.42 -1.46
CA TYR A 102 3.44 -8.20 -0.19
C TYR A 102 4.24 -8.62 1.03
N VAL A 103 5.02 -9.71 0.94
CA VAL A 103 5.93 -10.09 2.04
C VAL A 103 6.99 -9.01 2.27
N LYS A 104 7.58 -8.47 1.19
CA LYS A 104 8.57 -7.38 1.28
C LYS A 104 7.95 -6.11 1.83
N GLU A 105 6.74 -5.75 1.37
CA GLU A 105 6.02 -4.58 1.86
C GLU A 105 5.72 -4.69 3.35
N LYS A 106 5.16 -5.81 3.81
CA LYS A 106 4.90 -6.06 5.25
C LYS A 106 6.15 -5.90 6.11
N ALA A 107 7.29 -6.42 5.65
CA ALA A 107 8.56 -6.28 6.37
C ALA A 107 9.01 -4.82 6.47
N VAL A 108 8.90 -4.06 5.37
CA VAL A 108 9.27 -2.63 5.35
C VAL A 108 8.31 -1.79 6.19
N LEU A 109 7.01 -2.03 6.12
CA LEU A 109 6.00 -1.38 6.95
C LEU A 109 6.21 -1.67 8.44
N GLY A 110 6.49 -2.93 8.80
CA GLY A 110 6.81 -3.30 10.18
C GLY A 110 8.03 -2.54 10.72
N LYS A 111 9.07 -2.39 9.88
CA LYS A 111 10.24 -1.57 10.23
C LYS A 111 9.89 -0.09 10.38
N LEU A 112 9.12 0.49 9.46
CA LEU A 112 8.67 1.89 9.57
C LEU A 112 7.85 2.12 10.84
N LYS A 113 6.92 1.22 11.16
CA LYS A 113 6.14 1.29 12.41
C LYS A 113 7.03 1.22 13.65
N GLY A 114 7.97 0.27 13.69
CA GLY A 114 8.92 0.17 14.80
C GLY A 114 9.79 1.42 14.95
N LEU A 115 10.23 2.01 13.84
CA LEU A 115 10.94 3.29 13.81
C LEU A 115 10.07 4.50 14.18
N LEU A 116 8.75 4.37 14.29
CA LEU A 116 7.83 5.45 14.64
C LEU A 116 7.07 5.23 15.96
N GLN A 117 7.21 4.05 16.57
CA GLN A 117 6.39 3.56 17.69
C GLN A 117 6.54 4.38 18.97
N ASN A 118 7.73 4.92 19.22
CA ASN A 118 8.06 5.63 20.46
C ASN A 118 8.16 7.16 20.29
N PHE A 119 7.84 7.67 19.11
CA PHE A 119 8.00 9.09 18.81
C PHE A 119 6.69 9.84 18.99
N THR A 120 6.60 10.55 20.11
CA THR A 120 5.47 11.42 20.47
C THR A 120 5.57 12.80 19.83
N VAL A 121 6.65 13.08 19.10
CA VAL A 121 6.83 14.35 18.39
C VAL A 121 5.80 14.47 17.29
N MET A 122 5.06 15.58 17.34
CA MET A 122 4.14 15.99 16.29
C MET A 122 4.95 16.40 15.05
N CYS A 123 5.04 15.51 14.09
CA CYS A 123 5.65 15.76 12.79
C CYS A 123 4.71 15.25 11.71
N GLN A 124 4.23 16.16 10.87
CA GLN A 124 3.28 15.84 9.81
C GLN A 124 3.78 14.73 8.87
N VAL A 125 5.08 14.67 8.60
CA VAL A 125 5.68 13.62 7.76
C VAL A 125 5.57 12.24 8.41
N TYR A 126 5.71 12.15 9.74
CA TYR A 126 5.57 10.89 10.47
C TYR A 126 4.11 10.46 10.57
N ASP A 127 3.18 11.41 10.68
CA ASP A 127 1.75 11.12 10.61
C ASP A 127 1.35 10.59 9.23
N LEU A 128 1.90 11.16 8.16
CA LEU A 128 1.71 10.64 6.81
C LEU A 128 2.30 9.24 6.63
N ILE A 129 3.45 8.93 7.24
CA ILE A 129 4.00 7.56 7.21
C ILE A 129 3.08 6.59 7.98
N ARG A 130 2.51 7.00 9.12
CA ARG A 130 1.54 6.18 9.84
C ARG A 130 0.31 5.91 8.99
N GLU A 131 -0.28 6.96 8.41
CA GLU A 131 -1.41 6.84 7.47
C GLU A 131 -1.10 5.89 6.32
N LEU A 132 0.05 6.07 5.66
CA LEU A 132 0.54 5.19 4.60
C LEU A 132 0.62 3.73 5.07
N THR A 133 1.10 3.48 6.30
CA THR A 133 1.21 2.11 6.81
C THR A 133 -0.15 1.44 7.02
N TYR A 134 -1.12 2.15 7.59
CA TYR A 134 -2.49 1.63 7.74
C TYR A 134 -3.14 1.39 6.39
N LYS A 135 -2.99 2.35 5.48
CA LYS A 135 -3.58 2.27 4.14
C LYS A 135 -2.99 1.16 3.28
N SER A 136 -1.70 0.89 3.44
CA SER A 136 -1.03 -0.25 2.79
C SER A 136 -1.55 -1.58 3.34
N GLU A 137 -1.78 -1.68 4.65
CA GLU A 137 -2.35 -2.89 5.27
C GLU A 137 -3.77 -3.14 4.81
N ASP A 138 -4.60 -2.11 4.76
CA ASP A 138 -5.97 -2.17 4.23
C ASP A 138 -6.00 -2.63 2.77
N ARG A 139 -5.12 -2.07 1.92
CA ARG A 139 -4.99 -2.49 0.52
C ARG A 139 -4.55 -3.95 0.40
N MET A 140 -3.53 -4.37 1.17
CA MET A 140 -3.08 -5.77 1.15
C MET A 140 -4.20 -6.71 1.61
N ASP A 141 -4.96 -6.34 2.64
CA ASP A 141 -6.09 -7.15 3.13
C ASP A 141 -7.18 -7.28 2.06
N LEU A 142 -7.53 -6.19 1.39
CA LEU A 142 -8.45 -6.18 0.25
C LEU A 142 -8.01 -7.17 -0.84
N PHE A 143 -6.76 -7.07 -1.28
CA PHE A 143 -6.28 -7.91 -2.36
C PHE A 143 -6.17 -9.38 -1.94
N GLN A 144 -5.62 -9.66 -0.76
CA GLN A 144 -5.39 -11.03 -0.28
C GLN A 144 -6.68 -11.76 0.13
N ASN A 145 -7.67 -11.06 0.68
CA ASN A 145 -8.83 -11.73 1.27
C ASN A 145 -10.14 -11.50 0.52
N GLN A 146 -10.26 -10.46 -0.30
CA GLN A 146 -11.53 -10.15 -0.99
C GLN A 146 -11.39 -10.27 -2.52
N ILE A 147 -10.24 -9.92 -3.07
CA ILE A 147 -9.99 -9.99 -4.52
C ILE A 147 -9.44 -11.35 -4.96
N GLU A 148 -8.69 -12.05 -4.09
CA GLU A 148 -8.18 -13.41 -4.38
C GLU A 148 -9.31 -14.36 -4.83
N GLU A 149 -10.47 -14.26 -4.19
CA GLU A 149 -11.68 -15.04 -4.53
C GLU A 149 -12.30 -14.67 -5.89
N LEU A 150 -12.03 -13.46 -6.40
CA LEU A 150 -12.52 -13.00 -7.70
C LEU A 150 -11.58 -13.35 -8.85
N ILE A 151 -10.32 -13.65 -8.54
CA ILE A 151 -9.27 -14.00 -9.52
C ILE A 151 -9.20 -15.53 -9.72
N ARG A 152 -9.50 -16.32 -8.70
CA ARG A 152 -9.52 -17.80 -8.75
C ARG A 152 -10.88 -18.37 -9.17
#